data_AF-A0A5C6UBU1-F1
#
_entry.id   AF-A0A5C6UBU1-F1
#
_cell.length_a   1.000
_cell.length_b   1.000
_cell.length_c   1.000
_cell.angle_alpha   90.00
_cell.angle_beta   90.00
_cell.angle_gamma   90.00
#
_symmetry.space_group_name_H-M   'P 1'
#
loop_
_entity.id
_entity.type
_entity.pdbx_description
1 polymer ?
#
loop_
_entity_poly.entity_id
_entity_poly.type
_entity_poly.pdbx_seq_one_letter_code
_entity_poly.pdbx_strand_id
1 'polypeptide(L)'
;MEWLHIPMLNANEDEVEVIEVHVDEGQEVERGQVLCTLESTKATADVEAPCDGFVRALGVREGQRAKVGQPLCALTATADEPVHLSSPQADAGAQAGSDLPRATRRAAALASEYEVDLRTIPHEGILTERDILAHLGRGPGALRAPGDQAARAHTDIEVGGGGDAIVIYGAGGHARVVIDMVREGRRDLRIIGIIDDAPDRPDELLGVPVLGDASMFAGLRERGVRLAALGVGAVTHNALRAELFARLKREGFLMPNLIHPRAAVESSAQMGQGNQIFAGAVVSSCVRLGDNTIINSNVVVSHDCIIEDHAHLTPGALLAGGVQVGPRSVVGMGATIFLGVRVGADVVVGNGSHILQNLEDQRVVRAGER
;
A
#
# COMPACT_ATOMS: atom_id res chain seq x y z
N MET A 1 -24.63 -21.59 -21.52
CA MET A 1 -24.39 -20.16 -21.32
C MET A 1 -23.73 -19.90 -19.97
N GLU A 2 -22.57 -19.26 -19.95
CA GLU A 2 -21.82 -18.90 -18.74
C GLU A 2 -21.60 -17.39 -18.71
N TRP A 3 -21.92 -16.72 -17.60
CA TRP A 3 -21.70 -15.27 -17.47
C TRP A 3 -20.35 -15.00 -16.81
N LEU A 4 -19.50 -14.27 -17.52
CA LEU A 4 -18.29 -13.70 -16.94
C LEU A 4 -18.61 -12.34 -16.34
N HIS A 5 -18.01 -12.07 -15.20
CA HIS A 5 -18.16 -10.83 -14.46
C HIS A 5 -16.80 -10.21 -14.23
N ILE A 6 -16.76 -8.90 -14.02
CA ILE A 6 -15.53 -8.18 -13.71
C ILE A 6 -14.93 -8.72 -12.40
N PRO A 7 -13.71 -9.29 -12.45
CA PRO A 7 -13.10 -9.93 -11.28
C PRO A 7 -12.60 -8.90 -10.27
N MET A 8 -12.50 -9.32 -9.01
CA MET A 8 -11.87 -8.52 -7.97
C MET A 8 -10.35 -8.65 -8.06
N LEU A 9 -9.67 -7.62 -8.54
CA LEU A 9 -8.20 -7.61 -8.66
C LEU A 9 -7.50 -7.25 -7.34
N ASN A 10 -8.20 -6.57 -6.44
CA ASN A 10 -7.64 -6.09 -5.18
C ASN A 10 -8.75 -5.99 -4.12
N ALA A 11 -8.45 -6.44 -2.89
CA ALA A 11 -9.42 -6.50 -1.80
C ALA A 11 -9.96 -5.13 -1.33
N ASN A 12 -9.31 -4.04 -1.74
CA ASN A 12 -9.65 -2.67 -1.31
C ASN A 12 -10.19 -1.79 -2.45
N GLU A 13 -10.45 -2.34 -3.65
CA GLU A 13 -10.97 -1.61 -4.81
C GLU A 13 -12.21 -2.29 -5.37
N ASP A 14 -13.30 -1.54 -5.50
CA ASP A 14 -14.59 -1.97 -6.05
C ASP A 14 -14.80 -1.54 -7.51
N GLU A 15 -13.85 -0.79 -8.08
CA GLU A 15 -13.83 -0.35 -9.47
C GLU A 15 -12.48 -0.66 -10.13
N VAL A 16 -12.52 -1.03 -11.41
CA VAL A 16 -11.36 -1.28 -12.27
C VAL A 16 -11.55 -0.57 -13.61
N GLU A 17 -10.46 -0.23 -14.28
CA GLU A 17 -10.49 0.39 -15.60
C GLU A 17 -10.28 -0.67 -16.69
N VAL A 18 -11.14 -0.69 -17.70
CA VAL A 18 -11.00 -1.57 -18.86
C VAL A 18 -10.03 -0.91 -19.83
N ILE A 19 -8.82 -1.46 -19.94
CA ILE A 19 -7.76 -0.88 -20.77
C ILE A 19 -8.00 -1.19 -22.23
N GLU A 20 -8.14 -2.48 -22.54
CA GLU A 20 -8.31 -3.00 -23.90
C GLU A 20 -9.31 -4.14 -23.90
N VAL A 21 -10.14 -4.20 -24.94
CA VAL A 21 -11.10 -5.28 -25.16
C VAL A 21 -10.67 -6.03 -26.40
N HIS A 22 -10.27 -7.29 -26.23
CA HIS A 22 -9.63 -8.11 -27.26
C HIS A 22 -10.63 -8.94 -28.09
N VAL A 23 -11.93 -8.80 -27.82
CA VAL A 23 -13.00 -9.58 -28.46
C VAL A 23 -14.19 -8.73 -28.87
N ASP A 24 -14.85 -9.15 -29.94
CA ASP A 24 -16.07 -8.55 -30.47
C ASP A 24 -17.33 -9.36 -30.08
N GLU A 25 -18.50 -8.69 -30.06
CA GLU A 25 -19.79 -9.35 -29.92
C GLU A 25 -20.02 -10.36 -31.05
N GLY A 26 -20.29 -11.61 -30.68
CA GLY A 26 -20.50 -12.74 -31.60
C GLY A 26 -19.22 -13.51 -31.97
N GLN A 27 -18.05 -13.12 -31.46
CA GLN A 27 -16.78 -13.78 -31.75
C GLN A 27 -16.67 -15.15 -31.07
N GLU A 28 -16.16 -16.14 -31.79
CA GLU A 28 -15.77 -17.45 -31.22
C GLU A 28 -14.45 -17.32 -30.46
N VAL A 29 -14.41 -17.84 -29.24
CA VAL A 29 -13.25 -17.81 -28.35
C VAL A 29 -12.92 -19.20 -27.82
N GLU A 30 -11.63 -19.48 -27.66
CA GLU A 30 -11.12 -20.71 -27.06
C GLU A 30 -10.85 -20.50 -25.56
N ARG A 31 -10.96 -21.57 -24.76
CA ARG A 31 -10.59 -21.54 -23.34
C ARG A 31 -9.16 -21.04 -23.16
N GLY A 32 -8.98 -20.04 -22.29
CA GLY A 32 -7.70 -19.37 -22.03
C GLY A 32 -7.43 -18.20 -22.97
N GLN A 33 -8.28 -17.93 -23.96
CA GLN A 33 -8.16 -16.73 -24.79
C GLN A 33 -8.51 -15.48 -23.98
N VAL A 34 -7.66 -14.46 -24.06
CA VAL A 34 -7.86 -13.18 -23.39
C VAL A 34 -9.04 -12.43 -24.02
N LEU A 35 -9.97 -12.00 -23.19
CA LEU A 35 -11.17 -11.26 -23.57
C LEU A 35 -10.99 -9.75 -23.38
N CYS A 36 -10.38 -9.34 -22.27
CA CYS A 36 -10.07 -7.94 -21.99
C CYS A 36 -8.95 -7.81 -20.96
N THR A 37 -8.24 -6.70 -21.00
CA THR A 37 -7.23 -6.32 -20.01
C THR A 37 -7.79 -5.27 -19.08
N LEU A 38 -7.67 -5.51 -17.77
CA LEU A 38 -8.17 -4.64 -16.71
C LEU A 38 -7.01 -4.04 -15.93
N GLU A 39 -7.11 -2.77 -15.55
CA GLU A 39 -6.17 -2.08 -14.69
C GLU A 39 -6.85 -1.63 -13.38
N SER A 40 -6.19 -1.94 -12.28
CA SER A 40 -6.48 -1.40 -10.96
C SER A 40 -5.34 -0.46 -10.55
N THR A 41 -5.46 0.23 -9.43
CA THR A 41 -4.38 1.11 -8.96
C THR A 41 -3.10 0.36 -8.57
N LYS A 42 -3.17 -0.98 -8.44
CA LYS A 42 -2.05 -1.82 -7.97
C LYS A 42 -1.58 -2.87 -8.97
N ALA A 43 -2.39 -3.24 -9.94
CA ALA A 43 -2.09 -4.31 -10.88
C ALA A 43 -2.94 -4.22 -12.15
N THR A 44 -2.34 -4.62 -13.26
CA THR A 44 -3.02 -5.01 -14.50
C THR A 44 -3.25 -6.52 -14.50
N ALA A 45 -4.40 -6.96 -15.00
CA ALA A 45 -4.76 -8.38 -15.09
C ALA A 45 -5.61 -8.64 -16.34
N ASP A 46 -5.33 -9.75 -17.01
CA ASP A 46 -6.09 -10.21 -18.16
C ASP A 46 -7.26 -11.10 -17.71
N VAL A 47 -8.42 -10.91 -18.34
CA VAL A 47 -9.57 -11.79 -18.16
C VAL A 47 -9.60 -12.79 -19.29
N GLU A 48 -9.39 -14.07 -18.97
CA GLU A 48 -9.40 -15.17 -19.92
C GLU A 48 -10.76 -15.88 -19.98
N ALA A 49 -11.09 -16.44 -21.15
CA ALA A 49 -12.27 -17.26 -21.33
C ALA A 49 -12.17 -18.57 -20.51
N PRO A 50 -13.12 -18.91 -19.63
CA PRO A 50 -13.09 -20.14 -18.84
C PRO A 50 -13.41 -21.40 -19.67
N CYS A 51 -14.07 -21.25 -20.81
CA CYS A 51 -14.49 -22.31 -21.71
C CYS A 51 -14.53 -21.83 -23.18
N ASP A 52 -14.57 -22.77 -24.11
CA ASP A 52 -14.78 -22.49 -25.53
C ASP A 52 -16.24 -22.00 -25.74
N GLY A 53 -16.46 -21.03 -26.62
CA GLY A 53 -17.80 -20.55 -26.92
C GLY A 53 -17.86 -19.27 -27.74
N PHE A 54 -19.04 -18.67 -27.83
CA PHE A 54 -19.26 -17.39 -28.51
C PHE A 54 -19.51 -16.27 -27.51
N VAL A 55 -18.80 -15.15 -27.66
CA VAL A 55 -18.96 -13.95 -26.82
C VAL A 55 -20.28 -13.28 -27.15
N ARG A 56 -21.14 -13.10 -26.16
CA ARG A 56 -22.45 -12.45 -26.30
C ARG A 56 -22.72 -11.47 -25.18
N ALA A 57 -23.55 -10.46 -25.42
CA ALA A 57 -23.88 -9.40 -24.46
C ALA A 57 -22.65 -8.74 -23.81
N LEU A 58 -21.65 -8.38 -24.62
CA LEU A 58 -20.44 -7.68 -24.18
C LEU A 58 -20.79 -6.32 -23.56
N GLY A 59 -20.63 -6.23 -22.24
CA GLY A 59 -21.10 -5.12 -21.40
C GLY A 59 -20.05 -4.06 -21.08
N VAL A 60 -18.87 -4.12 -21.72
CA VAL A 60 -17.74 -3.23 -21.46
C VAL A 60 -17.22 -2.56 -22.73
N ARG A 61 -16.51 -1.43 -22.55
CA ARG A 61 -15.81 -0.70 -23.60
C ARG A 61 -14.43 -0.31 -23.12
N GLU A 62 -13.50 -0.16 -24.06
CA GLU A 62 -12.17 0.38 -23.77
C GLU A 62 -12.26 1.78 -23.13
N GLY A 63 -11.45 2.02 -22.10
CA GLY A 63 -11.45 3.24 -21.28
C GLY A 63 -12.62 3.37 -20.30
N GLN A 64 -13.49 2.37 -20.18
CA GLN A 64 -14.60 2.40 -19.23
C GLN A 64 -14.15 2.01 -17.82
N ARG A 65 -14.64 2.74 -16.81
CA ARG A 65 -14.60 2.28 -15.40
C ARG A 65 -15.73 1.30 -15.12
N ALA A 66 -15.35 0.14 -14.61
CA ALA A 66 -16.17 -1.05 -14.43
C ALA A 66 -16.23 -1.44 -12.95
N LYS A 67 -17.42 -1.72 -12.42
CA LYS A 67 -17.58 -2.19 -11.03
C LYS A 67 -17.26 -3.66 -10.92
N VAL A 68 -16.53 -4.05 -9.88
CA VAL A 68 -16.29 -5.45 -9.55
C VAL A 68 -17.64 -6.18 -9.39
N GLY A 69 -17.78 -7.32 -10.06
CA GLY A 69 -19.02 -8.11 -10.08
C GLY A 69 -20.06 -7.67 -11.11
N GLN A 70 -19.85 -6.60 -11.89
CA GLN A 70 -20.73 -6.29 -13.03
C GLN A 70 -20.51 -7.33 -14.16
N PRO A 71 -21.53 -7.66 -14.98
CA PRO A 71 -21.36 -8.56 -16.12
C PRO A 71 -20.37 -8.01 -17.16
N LEU A 72 -19.43 -8.86 -17.56
CA LEU A 72 -18.47 -8.61 -18.65
C LEU A 72 -19.07 -9.05 -20.00
N CYS A 73 -19.41 -10.33 -20.12
CA CYS A 73 -20.08 -10.94 -21.27
C CYS A 73 -20.64 -12.32 -20.88
N ALA A 74 -21.51 -12.88 -21.72
CA ALA A 74 -21.92 -14.27 -21.68
C ALA A 74 -21.15 -15.08 -22.73
N LEU A 75 -20.73 -16.30 -22.39
CA LEU A 75 -20.24 -17.29 -23.35
C LEU A 75 -21.34 -18.31 -23.64
N THR A 76 -21.76 -18.39 -24.90
CA THR A 76 -22.78 -19.33 -25.39
C THR A 76 -22.15 -20.47 -26.17
N ALA A 77 -22.83 -21.63 -26.23
CA ALA A 77 -22.31 -22.78 -26.97
C ALA A 77 -22.50 -22.62 -28.49
N THR A 78 -23.47 -21.79 -28.90
CA THR A 78 -23.75 -21.48 -30.30
C THR A 78 -23.94 -19.98 -30.48
N ALA A 79 -23.61 -19.47 -31.68
CA ALA A 79 -23.70 -18.05 -32.01
C ALA A 79 -25.14 -17.50 -31.92
N ASP A 80 -26.16 -18.34 -32.12
CA ASP A 80 -27.58 -17.96 -32.18
C ASP A 80 -28.36 -18.21 -30.87
N GLU A 81 -27.69 -18.62 -29.79
CA GLU A 81 -28.34 -18.80 -28.48
C GLU A 81 -28.90 -17.45 -27.97
N PRO A 82 -30.19 -17.35 -27.63
CA PRO A 82 -30.77 -16.11 -27.13
C PRO A 82 -30.23 -15.78 -25.74
N VAL A 83 -29.53 -14.63 -25.62
CA VAL A 83 -29.03 -14.13 -24.34
C VAL A 83 -30.08 -13.24 -23.69
N HIS A 84 -30.69 -13.74 -22.63
CA HIS A 84 -31.62 -12.97 -21.82
C HIS A 84 -30.83 -12.16 -20.77
N LEU A 85 -30.81 -10.83 -20.93
CA LEU A 85 -30.35 -9.90 -19.90
C LEU A 85 -31.39 -9.85 -18.77
N SER A 86 -31.31 -10.79 -17.83
CA SER A 86 -32.01 -10.64 -16.56
C SER A 86 -31.31 -9.53 -15.77
N SER A 87 -32.00 -8.42 -15.54
CA SER A 87 -31.61 -7.43 -14.52
C SER A 87 -31.35 -8.19 -13.20
N PRO A 88 -30.38 -7.76 -12.36
CA PRO A 88 -29.82 -8.62 -11.32
C PRO A 88 -30.91 -9.10 -10.36
N GLN A 89 -31.34 -10.35 -10.57
CA GLN A 89 -32.04 -11.17 -9.62
C GLN A 89 -31.13 -12.35 -9.31
N ALA A 90 -30.91 -12.50 -8.01
CA ALA A 90 -30.19 -13.57 -7.36
C ALA A 90 -30.55 -14.97 -7.91
N ASP A 91 -29.52 -15.79 -8.17
CA ASP A 91 -29.36 -17.19 -7.71
C ASP A 91 -28.08 -17.78 -8.35
N ALA A 92 -27.08 -18.25 -7.60
CA ALA A 92 -26.99 -19.47 -6.78
C ALA A 92 -26.94 -20.77 -7.63
N GLY A 93 -25.76 -21.40 -7.77
CA GLY A 93 -25.42 -22.66 -7.08
C GLY A 93 -24.40 -23.46 -7.93
N ALA A 94 -23.53 -24.34 -7.42
CA ALA A 94 -23.60 -25.11 -6.19
C ALA A 94 -22.22 -25.64 -5.75
N GLN A 95 -22.00 -25.73 -4.44
CA GLN A 95 -21.61 -26.98 -3.78
C GLN A 95 -22.30 -27.03 -2.40
N ALA A 96 -23.00 -28.14 -2.15
CA ALA A 96 -23.87 -28.37 -1.00
C ALA A 96 -23.06 -28.63 0.28
N GLY A 97 -23.51 -28.06 1.41
CA GLY A 97 -22.98 -28.45 2.72
C GLY A 97 -23.12 -27.48 3.89
N SER A 98 -24.11 -26.58 3.94
CA SER A 98 -24.67 -26.05 5.21
C SER A 98 -25.85 -25.15 4.89
N ASP A 99 -26.98 -25.35 5.56
CA ASP A 99 -28.24 -24.59 5.42
C ASP A 99 -28.16 -23.17 6.03
N LEU A 100 -26.96 -22.56 5.96
CA LEU A 100 -26.62 -21.27 6.52
C LEU A 100 -26.42 -20.26 5.39
N PRO A 101 -26.91 -19.01 5.52
CA PRO A 101 -26.68 -17.96 4.55
C PRO A 101 -25.17 -17.76 4.27
N ARG A 102 -24.80 -17.47 3.02
CA ARG A 102 -23.40 -17.24 2.65
C ARG A 102 -22.87 -16.03 3.42
N ALA A 103 -21.87 -16.24 4.26
CA ALA A 103 -21.26 -15.20 5.08
C ALA A 103 -19.75 -15.10 4.80
N THR A 104 -19.19 -13.90 4.90
CA THR A 104 -17.72 -13.73 4.93
C THR A 104 -17.12 -14.48 6.12
N ARG A 105 -15.84 -14.87 6.05
CA ARG A 105 -15.16 -15.60 7.15
C ARG A 105 -15.25 -14.87 8.50
N ARG A 106 -15.16 -13.52 8.48
CA ARG A 106 -15.32 -12.69 9.68
C ARG A 106 -16.77 -12.64 10.17
N ALA A 107 -17.74 -12.54 9.27
CA ALA A 107 -19.15 -12.61 9.64
C ALA A 107 -19.52 -13.96 10.29
N ALA A 108 -19.09 -15.09 9.71
CA ALA A 108 -19.34 -16.40 10.32
C ALA A 108 -18.72 -16.54 11.73
N ALA A 109 -17.51 -16.01 11.93
CA ALA A 109 -16.87 -15.99 13.25
C ALA A 109 -17.66 -15.13 14.26
N LEU A 110 -18.11 -13.95 13.84
CA LEU A 110 -18.87 -13.03 14.68
C LEU A 110 -20.26 -13.58 15.04
N ALA A 111 -20.94 -14.24 14.09
CA ALA A 111 -22.22 -14.91 14.37
C ALA A 111 -22.07 -16.04 15.40
N SER A 112 -20.99 -16.82 15.32
CA SER A 112 -20.70 -17.86 16.30
C SER A 112 -20.33 -17.30 17.68
N GLU A 113 -19.63 -16.16 17.73
CA GLU A 113 -19.22 -15.50 18.98
C GLU A 113 -20.41 -14.91 19.75
N TYR A 114 -21.37 -14.33 19.03
CA TYR A 114 -22.54 -13.65 19.63
C TYR A 114 -23.82 -14.50 19.58
N GLU A 115 -23.70 -15.79 19.25
CA GLU A 115 -24.82 -16.74 19.09
C GLU A 115 -25.94 -16.19 18.18
N VAL A 116 -25.55 -15.44 17.14
CA VAL A 116 -26.48 -14.85 16.18
C VAL A 116 -26.85 -15.86 15.12
N ASP A 117 -28.14 -16.15 14.99
CA ASP A 117 -28.64 -16.94 13.88
C ASP A 117 -28.56 -16.13 12.59
N LEU A 118 -27.67 -16.53 11.68
CA LEU A 118 -27.48 -15.86 10.40
C LEU A 118 -28.79 -15.74 9.58
N ARG A 119 -29.77 -16.63 9.81
CA ARG A 119 -31.07 -16.63 9.12
C ARG A 119 -31.98 -15.48 9.56
N THR A 120 -31.73 -14.87 10.72
CA THR A 120 -32.56 -13.77 11.25
C THR A 120 -32.11 -12.40 10.76
N ILE A 121 -30.97 -12.32 10.06
CA ILE A 121 -30.39 -11.08 9.56
C ILE A 121 -30.97 -10.76 8.18
N PRO A 122 -31.62 -9.60 7.97
CA PRO A 122 -32.05 -9.16 6.64
C PRO A 122 -30.81 -8.91 5.77
N HIS A 123 -30.69 -9.59 4.63
CA HIS A 123 -29.52 -9.47 3.75
C HIS A 123 -29.88 -9.61 2.28
N GLU A 124 -29.15 -8.89 1.43
CA GLU A 124 -29.09 -9.12 -0.02
C GLU A 124 -27.66 -9.51 -0.37
N GLY A 125 -27.41 -10.79 -0.66
CA GLY A 125 -26.08 -11.31 -0.99
C GLY A 125 -25.31 -11.89 0.20
N ILE A 126 -23.98 -11.71 0.22
CA ILE A 126 -23.11 -12.32 1.25
C ILE A 126 -23.19 -11.50 2.53
N LEU A 127 -23.52 -12.15 3.65
CA LEU A 127 -23.50 -11.53 4.98
C LEU A 127 -22.09 -11.06 5.34
N THR A 128 -21.95 -9.76 5.53
CA THR A 128 -20.72 -9.10 5.94
C THR A 128 -20.71 -8.88 7.45
N GLU A 129 -19.53 -8.54 7.99
CA GLU A 129 -19.39 -8.16 9.40
C GLU A 129 -20.33 -7.02 9.78
N ARG A 130 -20.56 -6.08 8.86
CA ARG A 130 -21.47 -4.95 9.02
C ARG A 130 -22.92 -5.37 9.22
N ASP A 131 -23.37 -6.42 8.55
CA ASP A 131 -24.78 -6.87 8.60
C ASP A 131 -25.10 -7.53 9.94
N ILE A 132 -24.15 -8.30 10.47
CA ILE A 132 -24.25 -8.88 11.83
C ILE A 132 -24.29 -7.78 12.89
N LEU A 133 -23.45 -6.76 12.73
CA LEU A 133 -23.42 -5.64 13.64
C LEU A 133 -24.70 -4.82 13.60
N ALA A 134 -25.20 -4.53 12.40
CA ALA A 134 -26.49 -3.88 12.21
C ALA A 134 -27.63 -4.68 12.86
N HIS A 135 -27.63 -6.01 12.74
CA HIS A 135 -28.62 -6.88 13.37
C HIS A 135 -28.56 -6.87 14.90
N LEU A 136 -27.36 -6.83 15.47
CA LEU A 136 -27.13 -6.71 16.91
C LEU A 136 -27.46 -5.30 17.46
N GLY A 137 -27.93 -4.36 16.63
CA GLY A 137 -28.16 -2.97 17.01
C GLY A 137 -26.88 -2.23 17.37
N ARG A 138 -25.72 -2.72 16.90
CA ARG A 138 -24.39 -2.21 17.20
C ARG A 138 -23.82 -1.56 15.94
N GLY A 139 -23.43 -0.29 16.00
CA GLY A 139 -22.66 0.32 14.91
C GLY A 139 -21.31 -0.40 14.70
N PRO A 140 -20.61 -0.19 13.57
CA PRO A 140 -19.25 -0.73 13.37
C PRO A 140 -18.26 -0.34 14.49
N GLY A 141 -18.53 0.75 15.21
CA GLY A 141 -17.79 1.16 16.42
C GLY A 141 -18.31 0.60 17.76
N ALA A 142 -19.41 -0.16 17.78
CA ALA A 142 -20.07 -0.66 18.99
C ALA A 142 -19.65 -2.10 19.39
N LEU A 143 -18.68 -2.69 18.67
CA LEU A 143 -17.90 -3.85 19.16
C LEU A 143 -16.76 -3.47 20.10
N ARG A 144 -16.51 -2.18 20.32
CA ARG A 144 -15.68 -1.77 21.45
C ARG A 144 -16.61 -1.17 22.48
N ALA A 145 -17.08 -2.02 23.40
CA ALA A 145 -17.72 -1.54 24.62
C ALA A 145 -16.80 -0.46 25.25
N PRO A 146 -17.32 0.74 25.56
CA PRO A 146 -16.56 1.76 26.28
C PRO A 146 -16.47 1.32 27.75
N GLY A 147 -15.51 0.44 28.02
CA GLY A 147 -15.33 -0.19 29.33
C GLY A 147 -14.28 -1.29 29.26
N ASP A 148 -13.07 -0.92 28.81
CA ASP A 148 -11.78 -1.52 29.21
C ASP A 148 -10.59 -1.02 28.35
N GLN A 149 -10.82 -0.21 27.31
CA GLN A 149 -9.73 0.41 26.53
C GLN A 149 -9.22 1.75 27.10
N ALA A 150 -9.79 2.23 28.21
CA ALA A 150 -9.15 3.24 29.05
C ALA A 150 -8.15 2.62 30.06
N ALA A 151 -7.99 1.28 30.08
CA ALA A 151 -7.21 0.57 31.11
C ALA A 151 -6.12 -0.37 30.56
N ARG A 152 -5.82 -0.33 29.25
CA ARG A 152 -4.51 -0.75 28.74
C ARG A 152 -3.80 0.44 28.10
N ALA A 153 -3.71 1.52 28.86
CA ALA A 153 -2.49 2.30 28.75
C ALA A 153 -1.35 1.29 28.92
N HIS A 154 -0.43 1.20 27.97
CA HIS A 154 0.88 0.64 28.27
C HIS A 154 1.55 1.62 29.27
N THR A 155 1.04 1.64 30.51
CA THR A 155 1.51 2.47 31.62
C THR A 155 2.93 2.10 32.01
N ASP A 156 3.40 0.93 31.57
CA ASP A 156 4.73 0.40 31.84
C ASP A 156 5.65 0.45 30.60
N ILE A 157 5.54 1.46 29.71
CA ILE A 157 6.65 1.70 28.77
C ILE A 157 7.83 2.25 29.59
N GLU A 158 8.68 1.38 30.12
CA GLU A 158 9.91 1.82 30.76
C GLU A 158 10.71 2.62 29.75
N VAL A 159 10.82 3.94 29.90
CA VAL A 159 11.73 4.77 29.13
C VAL A 159 13.00 4.86 29.97
N GLY A 160 13.97 3.98 29.70
CA GLY A 160 15.29 4.07 30.31
C GLY A 160 15.88 5.48 30.14
N GLY A 161 16.58 5.99 31.15
CA GLY A 161 17.04 7.39 31.20
C GLY A 161 18.11 7.79 30.17
N GLY A 162 18.32 7.02 29.11
CA GLY A 162 19.46 7.10 28.20
C GLY A 162 19.24 7.86 26.88
N GLY A 163 18.04 8.35 26.59
CA GLY A 163 17.75 9.03 25.30
C GLY A 163 17.80 8.10 24.07
N ASP A 164 17.85 6.78 24.31
CA ASP A 164 17.87 5.68 23.35
C ASP A 164 16.47 5.29 22.84
N ALA A 165 15.43 5.76 23.51
CA ALA A 165 14.05 5.44 23.18
C ALA A 165 13.59 6.11 21.87
N ILE A 166 13.18 5.28 20.91
CA ILE A 166 12.62 5.71 19.63
C ILE A 166 11.21 5.15 19.43
N VAL A 167 10.30 6.01 18.99
CA VAL A 167 8.95 5.61 18.55
C VAL A 167 8.88 5.52 17.04
N ILE A 168 8.10 4.59 16.50
CA ILE A 168 7.85 4.50 15.05
C ILE A 168 6.46 5.06 14.78
N TYR A 169 6.32 5.91 13.76
CA TYR A 169 5.02 6.47 13.37
C TYR A 169 4.57 5.89 12.02
N GLY A 170 3.50 5.11 12.04
CA GLY A 170 2.98 4.27 10.98
C GLY A 170 3.29 2.79 11.21
N ALA A 171 2.29 1.92 11.05
CA ALA A 171 2.33 0.46 11.24
C ALA A 171 2.14 -0.31 9.91
N GLY A 172 2.39 0.34 8.77
CA GLY A 172 2.26 -0.26 7.44
C GLY A 172 3.40 -1.22 7.05
N GLY A 173 3.41 -1.64 5.78
CA GLY A 173 4.46 -2.54 5.25
C GLY A 173 5.88 -1.96 5.38
N HIS A 174 6.04 -0.65 5.18
CA HIS A 174 7.32 0.05 5.36
C HIS A 174 7.81 0.05 6.81
N ALA A 175 6.90 0.05 7.79
CA ALA A 175 7.27 0.01 9.20
C ALA A 175 8.00 -1.29 9.57
N ARG A 176 7.64 -2.41 8.95
CA ARG A 176 8.30 -3.71 9.15
C ARG A 176 9.80 -3.62 8.87
N VAL A 177 10.16 -3.07 7.71
CA VAL A 177 11.57 -2.94 7.31
C VAL A 177 12.32 -1.89 8.13
N VAL A 178 11.63 -0.86 8.64
CA VAL A 178 12.22 0.12 9.57
C VAL A 178 12.51 -0.51 10.93
N ILE A 179 11.62 -1.35 11.45
CA ILE A 179 11.83 -2.09 12.71
C ILE A 179 13.08 -2.97 12.60
N ASP A 180 13.20 -3.74 11.53
CA ASP A 180 14.35 -4.62 11.33
C ASP A 180 15.65 -3.81 11.17
N MET A 181 15.62 -2.71 10.41
CA MET A 181 16.77 -1.81 10.26
C MET A 181 17.25 -1.22 11.58
N VAL A 182 16.34 -0.82 12.48
CA VAL A 182 16.72 -0.32 13.82
C VAL A 182 17.31 -1.45 14.66
N ARG A 183 16.67 -2.63 14.69
CA ARG A 183 17.14 -3.80 15.46
C ARG A 183 18.53 -4.29 15.01
N GLU A 184 18.79 -4.28 13.71
CA GLU A 184 20.07 -4.71 13.16
C GLU A 184 21.14 -3.62 13.25
N GLY A 185 20.78 -2.37 12.94
CA GLY A 185 21.72 -1.28 12.67
C GLY A 185 21.91 -0.25 13.75
N ARG A 186 20.95 -0.12 14.65
CA ARG A 186 20.97 0.87 15.73
C ARG A 186 20.66 0.19 17.05
N ARG A 187 21.57 -0.71 17.46
CA ARG A 187 21.48 -1.41 18.75
C ARG A 187 21.55 -0.47 19.96
N ASP A 188 22.01 0.76 19.73
CA ASP A 188 21.97 1.88 20.67
C ASP A 188 20.56 2.48 20.82
N LEU A 189 19.62 2.13 19.95
CA LEU A 189 18.23 2.58 20.00
C LEU A 189 17.31 1.44 20.43
N ARG A 190 16.32 1.79 21.24
CA ARG A 190 15.27 0.88 21.68
C ARG A 190 13.92 1.35 21.17
N ILE A 191 13.28 0.52 20.35
CA ILE A 191 11.92 0.78 19.87
C ILE A 191 10.95 0.59 21.03
N ILE A 192 10.31 1.66 21.48
CA ILE A 192 9.38 1.63 22.61
C ILE A 192 7.95 1.27 22.20
N GLY A 193 7.63 1.41 20.92
CA GLY A 193 6.31 1.16 20.38
C GLY A 193 6.08 1.88 19.06
N ILE A 194 4.90 1.65 18.50
CA ILE A 194 4.43 2.24 17.25
C ILE A 194 3.24 3.14 17.55
N ILE A 195 3.17 4.27 16.86
CA ILE A 195 1.99 5.14 16.79
C ILE A 195 1.39 4.98 15.41
N ASP A 196 0.08 4.84 15.30
CA ASP A 196 -0.62 4.80 14.03
C ASP A 196 -2.00 5.46 14.18
N ASP A 197 -2.33 6.39 13.28
CA ASP A 197 -3.61 7.10 13.30
C ASP A 197 -4.73 6.32 12.60
N ALA A 198 -4.40 5.23 11.90
CA ALA A 198 -5.37 4.41 11.22
C ALA A 198 -6.37 3.79 12.22
N PRO A 199 -7.67 3.80 11.90
CA PRO A 199 -8.70 3.22 12.76
C PRO A 199 -8.58 1.70 12.85
N ASP A 200 -8.05 1.07 11.80
CA ASP A 200 -7.82 -0.38 11.65
C ASP A 200 -6.37 -0.81 11.94
N ARG A 201 -5.61 0.03 12.66
CA ARG A 201 -4.24 -0.28 13.08
C ARG A 201 -4.15 -1.63 13.82
N PRO A 202 -3.08 -2.41 13.59
CA PRO A 202 -2.86 -3.65 14.33
C PRO A 202 -2.54 -3.36 15.80
N ASP A 203 -2.67 -4.37 16.68
CA ASP A 203 -2.27 -4.23 18.08
C ASP A 203 -0.74 -4.28 18.25
N GLU A 204 -0.04 -4.98 17.36
CA GLU A 204 1.41 -5.06 17.32
C GLU A 204 1.93 -5.30 15.89
N LEU A 205 3.22 -5.02 15.68
CA LEU A 205 3.92 -5.31 14.44
C LEU A 205 5.31 -5.87 14.74
N LEU A 206 5.60 -7.10 14.32
CA LEU A 206 6.88 -7.78 14.57
C LEU A 206 7.28 -7.79 16.07
N GLY A 207 6.29 -7.97 16.96
CA GLY A 207 6.48 -7.94 18.42
C GLY A 207 6.73 -6.55 19.01
N VAL A 208 6.49 -5.48 18.25
CA VAL A 208 6.48 -4.10 18.75
C VAL A 208 5.03 -3.67 18.95
N PRO A 209 4.62 -3.24 20.16
CA PRO A 209 3.23 -2.87 20.42
C PRO A 209 2.86 -1.56 19.72
N VAL A 210 1.64 -1.48 19.20
CA VAL A 210 1.03 -0.22 18.74
C VAL A 210 0.37 0.45 19.95
N LEU A 211 0.95 1.57 20.37
CA LEU A 211 0.59 2.25 21.62
C LEU A 211 -0.67 3.10 21.51
N GLY A 212 -1.12 3.39 20.28
CA GLY A 212 -2.25 4.26 20.00
C GLY A 212 -2.00 5.12 18.78
N ASP A 213 -2.71 6.24 18.74
CA ASP A 213 -2.58 7.27 17.71
C ASP A 213 -1.73 8.45 18.20
N ALA A 214 -1.60 9.47 17.38
CA ALA A 214 -0.76 10.63 17.65
C ALA A 214 -1.15 11.45 18.90
N SER A 215 -2.30 11.20 19.53
CA SER A 215 -2.62 11.77 20.85
C SER A 215 -1.60 11.35 21.92
N MET A 216 -0.90 10.22 21.73
CA MET A 216 0.11 9.70 22.65
C MET A 216 1.43 10.48 22.63
N PHE A 217 1.67 11.33 21.62
CA PHE A 217 2.96 12.03 21.46
C PHE A 217 3.34 12.90 22.66
N ALA A 218 2.40 13.64 23.22
CA ALA A 218 2.65 14.48 24.40
C ALA A 218 3.10 13.62 25.60
N GLY A 219 2.36 12.55 25.91
CA GLY A 219 2.68 11.65 27.02
C GLY A 219 4.01 10.91 26.83
N LEU A 220 4.33 10.49 25.59
CA LEU A 220 5.64 9.90 25.28
C LEU A 220 6.78 10.89 25.53
N ARG A 221 6.60 12.15 25.14
CA ARG A 221 7.59 13.21 25.37
C ARG A 221 7.77 13.54 26.84
N GLU A 222 6.70 13.65 27.60
CA GLU A 222 6.78 13.86 29.06
C GLU A 222 7.59 12.76 29.74
N ARG A 223 7.50 11.53 29.21
CA ARG A 223 8.23 10.36 29.70
C ARG A 223 9.65 10.23 29.17
N GLY A 224 10.17 11.25 28.48
CA GLY A 224 11.57 11.31 28.06
C GLY A 224 11.85 10.79 26.66
N VAL A 225 10.84 10.35 25.89
CA VAL A 225 11.01 9.94 24.50
C VAL A 225 11.29 11.19 23.66
N ARG A 226 12.36 11.15 22.87
CA ARG A 226 12.78 12.28 22.01
C ARG A 226 12.93 11.89 20.55
N LEU A 227 13.13 10.62 20.25
CA LEU A 227 13.42 10.15 18.91
C LEU A 227 12.16 9.57 18.26
N ALA A 228 11.99 9.84 16.97
CA ALA A 228 10.94 9.21 16.16
C ALA A 228 11.48 8.79 14.78
N ALA A 229 10.91 7.73 14.22
CA ALA A 229 11.14 7.31 12.85
C ALA A 229 9.81 7.10 12.12
N LEU A 230 9.77 7.40 10.81
CA LEU A 230 8.58 7.19 9.99
C LEU A 230 8.52 5.76 9.44
N GLY A 231 7.46 5.04 9.78
CA GLY A 231 7.08 3.72 9.26
C GLY A 231 6.18 3.79 8.02
N VAL A 232 6.03 4.95 7.40
CA VAL A 232 5.19 5.18 6.20
C VAL A 232 6.06 5.32 4.96
N GLY A 233 5.92 4.44 3.97
CA GLY A 233 6.68 4.53 2.72
C GLY A 233 6.26 5.73 1.85
N ALA A 234 7.02 5.97 0.78
CA ALA A 234 6.79 7.11 -0.12
C ALA A 234 6.33 6.74 -1.54
N VAL A 235 6.26 5.44 -1.89
CA VAL A 235 5.98 4.99 -3.28
C VAL A 235 4.65 5.53 -3.82
N THR A 236 3.61 5.55 -2.98
CA THR A 236 2.27 5.97 -3.37
C THR A 236 1.80 7.25 -2.68
N HIS A 237 2.55 7.74 -1.67
CA HIS A 237 2.09 8.81 -0.77
C HIS A 237 3.23 9.69 -0.25
N ASN A 238 4.08 10.21 -1.14
CA ASN A 238 5.24 11.00 -0.69
C ASN A 238 4.84 12.32 0.00
N ALA A 239 3.74 12.94 -0.43
CA ALA A 239 3.13 14.10 0.24
C ALA A 239 2.74 13.79 1.70
N LEU A 240 2.05 12.66 1.93
CA LEU A 240 1.69 12.21 3.27
C LEU A 240 2.94 12.02 4.14
N ARG A 241 3.98 11.36 3.61
CA ARG A 241 5.22 11.16 4.37
C ARG A 241 5.87 12.49 4.77
N ALA A 242 5.84 13.50 3.90
CA ALA A 242 6.33 14.85 4.21
C ALA A 242 5.48 15.53 5.30
N GLU A 243 4.16 15.40 5.25
CA GLU A 243 3.25 15.93 6.28
C GLU A 243 3.48 15.28 7.65
N LEU A 244 3.62 13.96 7.70
CA LEU A 244 3.90 13.21 8.92
C LEU A 244 5.27 13.58 9.51
N PHE A 245 6.27 13.81 8.66
CA PHE A 245 7.57 14.32 9.09
C PHE A 245 7.47 15.72 9.70
N ALA A 246 6.75 16.63 9.05
CA ALA A 246 6.51 17.97 9.58
C ALA A 246 5.72 17.92 10.90
N ARG A 247 4.79 16.97 11.03
CA ARG A 247 4.07 16.71 12.28
C ARG A 247 5.04 16.30 13.40
N LEU A 248 5.88 15.29 13.18
CA LEU A 248 6.87 14.87 14.20
C LEU A 248 7.78 16.02 14.64
N LYS A 249 8.21 16.88 13.70
CA LYS A 249 8.98 18.10 14.03
C LYS A 249 8.18 19.07 14.92
N ARG A 250 6.92 19.36 14.58
CA ARG A 250 6.04 20.23 15.38
C ARG A 250 5.78 19.66 16.78
N GLU A 251 5.64 18.34 16.85
CA GLU A 251 5.53 17.59 18.09
C GLU A 251 6.87 17.47 18.83
N GLY A 252 7.95 18.08 18.33
CA GLY A 252 9.26 18.19 18.99
C GLY A 252 10.06 16.90 19.08
N PHE A 253 9.80 15.93 18.20
CA PHE A 253 10.66 14.76 18.02
C PHE A 253 11.86 15.10 17.13
N LEU A 254 12.99 14.49 17.46
CA LEU A 254 14.18 14.44 16.61
C LEU A 254 14.11 13.16 15.77
N MET A 255 14.43 13.26 14.49
CA MET A 255 14.41 12.11 13.58
C MET A 255 15.85 11.77 13.20
N PRO A 256 16.45 10.75 13.82
CA PRO A 256 17.81 10.36 13.47
C PRO A 256 17.85 9.75 12.07
N ASN A 257 19.02 9.83 11.43
CA ASN A 257 19.26 9.03 10.23
C ASN A 257 19.40 7.56 10.65
N LEU A 258 18.61 6.71 10.00
CA LEU A 258 18.66 5.26 10.17
C LEU A 258 19.43 4.69 8.99
N ILE A 259 20.60 4.13 9.27
CA ILE A 259 21.52 3.60 8.27
C ILE A 259 21.73 2.12 8.59
N HIS A 260 21.37 1.27 7.64
CA HIS A 260 21.60 -0.16 7.76
C HIS A 260 23.10 -0.47 7.79
N PRO A 261 23.61 -1.43 8.60
CA PRO A 261 25.05 -1.75 8.68
C PRO A 261 25.65 -2.28 7.37
N ARG A 262 24.78 -2.76 6.49
CA ARG A 262 25.13 -3.26 5.15
C ARG A 262 25.04 -2.18 4.07
N ALA A 263 24.72 -0.94 4.42
CA ALA A 263 24.84 0.19 3.51
C ALA A 263 26.28 0.72 3.53
N ALA A 264 26.78 1.16 2.39
CA ALA A 264 28.06 1.83 2.27
C ALA A 264 27.81 3.33 2.11
N VAL A 265 28.13 4.12 3.14
CA VAL A 265 28.01 5.58 3.12
C VAL A 265 29.41 6.16 3.28
N GLU A 266 29.88 6.88 2.28
CA GLU A 266 31.22 7.48 2.32
C GLU A 266 31.25 8.70 3.26
N SER A 267 32.40 8.89 3.92
CA SER A 267 32.56 9.90 4.99
C SER A 267 32.33 11.35 4.58
N SER A 268 32.41 11.66 3.28
CA SER A 268 32.19 13.01 2.74
C SER A 268 30.72 13.29 2.43
N ALA A 269 29.83 12.28 2.51
CA ALA A 269 28.40 12.46 2.31
C ALA A 269 27.81 13.35 3.41
N GLN A 270 26.97 14.30 3.00
CA GLN A 270 26.26 15.20 3.90
C GLN A 270 24.78 14.86 3.90
N MET A 271 24.15 14.91 5.06
CA MET A 271 22.78 14.46 5.23
C MET A 271 22.01 15.42 6.14
N GLY A 272 20.77 15.69 5.77
CA GLY A 272 19.75 16.20 6.67
C GLY A 272 19.36 15.16 7.73
N GLN A 273 18.14 15.25 8.24
CA GLN A 273 17.62 14.40 9.31
C GLN A 273 16.50 13.47 8.84
N GLY A 274 16.27 12.38 9.57
CA GLY A 274 15.18 11.43 9.31
C GLY A 274 15.35 10.59 8.05
N ASN A 275 16.56 10.55 7.49
CA ASN A 275 16.88 9.74 6.32
C ASN A 275 16.88 8.25 6.66
N GLN A 276 16.45 7.43 5.72
CA GLN A 276 16.43 5.98 5.85
C GLN A 276 17.24 5.36 4.71
N ILE A 277 18.38 4.77 5.05
CA ILE A 277 19.31 4.13 4.10
C ILE A 277 19.32 2.63 4.36
N PHE A 278 18.76 1.87 3.42
CA PHE A 278 18.53 0.44 3.57
C PHE A 278 19.73 -0.42 3.13
N ALA A 279 19.63 -1.72 3.39
CA ALA A 279 20.70 -2.68 3.14
C ALA A 279 21.20 -2.66 1.69
N GLY A 280 22.52 -2.69 1.50
CA GLY A 280 23.15 -2.71 0.18
C GLY A 280 23.14 -1.38 -0.55
N ALA A 281 22.50 -0.33 -0.02
CA ALA A 281 22.58 0.99 -0.60
C ALA A 281 24.01 1.54 -0.56
N VAL A 282 24.41 2.25 -1.62
CA VAL A 282 25.69 2.94 -1.75
C VAL A 282 25.44 4.43 -1.88
N VAL A 283 26.00 5.22 -0.97
CA VAL A 283 26.01 6.68 -1.00
C VAL A 283 27.47 7.13 -1.09
N SER A 284 27.89 7.51 -2.30
CA SER A 284 29.28 7.83 -2.61
C SER A 284 29.69 9.25 -2.17
N SER A 285 30.93 9.61 -2.49
CA SER A 285 31.56 10.85 -2.05
C SER A 285 30.83 12.10 -2.49
N CYS A 286 30.84 13.11 -1.63
CA CYS A 286 30.29 14.44 -1.92
C CYS A 286 28.78 14.45 -2.23
N VAL A 287 28.06 13.37 -1.93
CA VAL A 287 26.60 13.34 -2.03
C VAL A 287 25.98 14.23 -0.96
N ARG A 288 24.94 14.97 -1.33
CA ARG A 288 24.10 15.75 -0.40
C ARG A 288 22.70 15.17 -0.37
N LEU A 289 22.28 14.68 0.79
CA LEU A 289 20.92 14.22 1.04
C LEU A 289 20.18 15.25 1.90
N GLY A 290 18.97 15.60 1.49
CA GLY A 290 18.05 16.46 2.23
C GLY A 290 17.50 15.79 3.50
N ASP A 291 16.38 16.31 3.96
CA ASP A 291 15.60 15.76 5.06
C ASP A 291 14.66 14.64 4.57
N ASN A 292 14.47 13.61 5.39
CA ASN A 292 13.46 12.58 5.22
C ASN A 292 13.49 11.84 3.87
N THR A 293 14.69 11.66 3.30
CA THR A 293 14.87 10.85 2.10
C THR A 293 14.81 9.35 2.43
N ILE A 294 14.39 8.55 1.44
CA ILE A 294 14.50 7.10 1.48
C ILE A 294 15.46 6.64 0.39
N ILE A 295 16.58 6.05 0.80
CA ILE A 295 17.54 5.39 -0.08
C ILE A 295 17.35 3.89 0.12
N ASN A 296 16.55 3.28 -0.75
CA ASN A 296 16.10 1.91 -0.55
C ASN A 296 17.19 0.88 -0.88
N SER A 297 16.86 -0.39 -0.73
CA SER A 297 17.83 -1.48 -0.81
C SER A 297 18.51 -1.52 -2.18
N ASN A 298 19.83 -1.71 -2.16
CA ASN A 298 20.67 -1.78 -3.37
C ASN A 298 20.58 -0.55 -4.29
N VAL A 299 20.14 0.61 -3.78
CA VAL A 299 20.24 1.88 -4.53
C VAL A 299 21.70 2.32 -4.60
N VAL A 300 22.12 2.85 -5.74
CA VAL A 300 23.44 3.47 -5.90
C VAL A 300 23.26 4.96 -6.19
N VAL A 301 23.74 5.79 -5.27
CA VAL A 301 23.88 7.24 -5.45
C VAL A 301 25.35 7.55 -5.65
N SER A 302 25.75 7.77 -6.91
CA SER A 302 27.13 8.09 -7.27
C SER A 302 27.59 9.45 -6.73
N HIS A 303 28.87 9.76 -6.91
CA HIS A 303 29.49 10.96 -6.40
C HIS A 303 28.82 12.26 -6.89
N ASP A 304 28.91 13.32 -6.08
CA ASP A 304 28.42 14.67 -6.39
C ASP A 304 26.90 14.80 -6.64
N CYS A 305 26.12 13.77 -6.31
CA CYS A 305 24.66 13.84 -6.43
C CYS A 305 24.02 14.70 -5.34
N ILE A 306 22.88 15.30 -5.67
CA ILE A 306 22.03 16.05 -4.73
C ILE A 306 20.65 15.41 -4.73
N ILE A 307 20.21 14.92 -3.58
CA ILE A 307 18.90 14.31 -3.38
C ILE A 307 18.15 15.18 -2.39
N GLU A 308 17.18 15.93 -2.88
CA GLU A 308 16.43 16.93 -2.10
C GLU A 308 15.41 16.28 -1.16
N ASP A 309 14.81 17.10 -0.30
CA ASP A 309 13.91 16.69 0.78
C ASP A 309 12.80 15.75 0.31
N HIS A 310 12.54 14.71 1.10
CA HIS A 310 11.46 13.74 0.88
C HIS A 310 11.61 12.89 -0.39
N ALA A 311 12.72 12.97 -1.14
CA ALA A 311 12.90 12.09 -2.29
C ALA A 311 12.96 10.61 -1.87
N HIS A 312 12.41 9.74 -2.72
CA HIS A 312 12.42 8.30 -2.52
C HIS A 312 13.07 7.61 -3.71
N LEU A 313 14.29 7.10 -3.49
CA LEU A 313 14.96 6.22 -4.43
C LEU A 313 14.56 4.79 -4.08
N THR A 314 13.71 4.18 -4.90
CA THR A 314 13.13 2.85 -4.63
C THR A 314 14.15 1.73 -4.95
N PRO A 315 13.90 0.47 -4.57
CA PRO A 315 14.92 -0.59 -4.63
C PRO A 315 15.62 -0.71 -5.99
N GLY A 316 16.94 -0.79 -5.95
CA GLY A 316 17.78 -0.99 -7.13
C GLY A 316 17.89 0.21 -8.09
N ALA A 317 17.40 1.39 -7.74
CA ALA A 317 17.62 2.59 -8.56
C ALA A 317 19.12 2.95 -8.63
N LEU A 318 19.60 3.30 -9.82
CA LEU A 318 21.01 3.60 -10.09
C LEU A 318 21.17 5.02 -10.63
N LEU A 319 21.82 5.89 -9.87
CA LEU A 319 22.08 7.28 -10.23
C LEU A 319 23.57 7.45 -10.56
N ALA A 320 23.87 7.91 -11.77
CA ALA A 320 25.22 8.29 -12.18
C ALA A 320 25.69 9.57 -11.46
N GLY A 321 26.97 9.93 -11.62
CA GLY A 321 27.56 11.09 -10.93
C GLY A 321 26.87 12.42 -11.25
N GLY A 322 26.77 13.29 -10.25
CA GLY A 322 26.24 14.65 -10.42
C GLY A 322 24.74 14.75 -10.67
N VAL A 323 23.99 13.64 -10.51
CA VAL A 323 22.52 13.64 -10.66
C VAL A 323 21.85 14.46 -9.55
N GLN A 324 20.80 15.18 -9.91
CA GLN A 324 20.02 15.98 -8.97
C GLN A 324 18.57 15.51 -8.98
N VAL A 325 18.04 15.17 -7.81
CA VAL A 325 16.65 14.72 -7.64
C VAL A 325 15.92 15.71 -6.75
N GLY A 326 14.89 16.35 -7.32
CA GLY A 326 14.08 17.35 -6.64
C GLY A 326 13.21 16.78 -5.51
N PRO A 327 12.63 17.67 -4.70
CA PRO A 327 11.93 17.28 -3.50
C PRO A 327 10.67 16.46 -3.81
N ARG A 328 10.34 15.51 -2.93
CA ARG A 328 9.20 14.58 -3.05
C ARG A 328 9.18 13.72 -4.32
N SER A 329 10.24 13.73 -5.12
CA SER A 329 10.32 12.88 -6.32
C SER A 329 10.58 11.42 -5.96
N VAL A 330 10.07 10.52 -6.79
CA VAL A 330 10.19 9.07 -6.64
C VAL A 330 10.94 8.52 -7.85
N VAL A 331 12.05 7.84 -7.60
CA VAL A 331 12.80 7.12 -8.64
C VAL A 331 12.45 5.65 -8.56
N GLY A 332 11.75 5.15 -9.59
CA GLY A 332 11.21 3.80 -9.67
C GLY A 332 12.23 2.67 -9.60
N MET A 333 11.73 1.47 -9.34
CA MET A 333 12.56 0.30 -9.04
C MET A 333 13.40 -0.07 -10.24
N GLY A 334 14.69 -0.28 -10.04
CA GLY A 334 15.62 -0.60 -11.12
C GLY A 334 15.77 0.51 -12.18
N ALA A 335 15.23 1.71 -11.94
CA ALA A 335 15.41 2.84 -12.87
C ALA A 335 16.87 3.32 -12.85
N THR A 336 17.34 3.83 -13.98
CA THR A 336 18.68 4.39 -14.12
C THR A 336 18.60 5.85 -14.52
N ILE A 337 19.42 6.71 -13.91
CA ILE A 337 19.51 8.13 -14.23
C ILE A 337 20.92 8.45 -14.71
N PHE A 338 21.03 8.99 -15.93
CA PHE A 338 22.30 9.28 -16.59
C PHE A 338 23.03 10.47 -15.96
N LEU A 339 24.33 10.57 -16.27
CA LEU A 339 25.27 11.52 -15.69
C LEU A 339 24.74 12.97 -15.75
N GLY A 340 24.74 13.65 -14.60
CA GLY A 340 24.40 15.07 -14.50
C GLY A 340 22.94 15.43 -14.75
N VAL A 341 22.05 14.45 -14.92
CA VAL A 341 20.62 14.69 -15.16
C VAL A 341 19.96 15.34 -13.94
N ARG A 342 19.06 16.28 -14.21
CA ARG A 342 18.19 16.93 -13.23
C ARG A 342 16.78 16.37 -13.32
N VAL A 343 16.31 15.79 -12.23
CA VAL A 343 14.92 15.40 -12.02
C VAL A 343 14.26 16.47 -11.16
N GLY A 344 13.19 17.09 -11.66
CA GLY A 344 12.43 18.13 -10.96
C GLY A 344 11.78 17.65 -9.66
N ALA A 345 11.01 18.54 -9.03
CA ALA A 345 10.19 18.27 -7.86
C ALA A 345 8.93 17.46 -8.21
N ASP A 346 8.46 16.64 -7.28
CA ASP A 346 7.22 15.84 -7.43
C ASP A 346 7.20 14.94 -8.69
N VAL A 347 8.37 14.57 -9.20
CA VAL A 347 8.50 13.70 -10.37
C VAL A 347 8.34 12.25 -9.96
N VAL A 348 7.64 11.46 -10.77
CA VAL A 348 7.55 10.00 -10.61
C VAL A 348 8.20 9.34 -11.82
N VAL A 349 9.35 8.71 -11.59
CA VAL A 349 10.03 7.87 -12.59
C VAL A 349 9.51 6.45 -12.45
N GLY A 350 8.99 5.88 -13.53
CA GLY A 350 8.52 4.51 -13.61
C GLY A 350 9.62 3.48 -13.34
N ASN A 351 9.20 2.28 -12.97
CA ASN A 351 10.11 1.16 -12.75
C ASN A 351 10.84 0.80 -14.06
N GLY A 352 12.13 0.51 -13.97
CA GLY A 352 12.96 0.11 -15.10
C GLY A 352 13.23 1.21 -16.13
N SER A 353 12.80 2.46 -15.89
CA SER A 353 13.01 3.55 -16.84
C SER A 353 14.49 3.97 -16.92
N HIS A 354 14.93 4.38 -18.11
CA HIS A 354 16.28 4.90 -18.38
C HIS A 354 16.21 6.40 -18.67
N ILE A 355 16.49 7.23 -17.66
CA ILE A 355 16.38 8.68 -17.79
C ILE A 355 17.70 9.24 -18.33
N LEU A 356 17.67 9.69 -19.58
CA LEU A 356 18.83 10.26 -20.27
C LEU A 356 18.82 11.80 -20.34
N GLN A 357 17.69 12.42 -20.00
CA GLN A 357 17.47 13.86 -20.13
C GLN A 357 16.80 14.41 -18.87
N ASN A 358 16.89 15.72 -18.68
CA ASN A 358 16.25 16.40 -17.56
C ASN A 358 14.73 16.18 -17.58
N LEU A 359 14.15 16.08 -16.38
CA LEU A 359 12.71 15.97 -16.16
C LEU A 359 12.24 17.23 -15.46
N GLU A 360 11.21 17.87 -16.02
CA GLU A 360 10.54 19.00 -15.40
C GLU A 360 9.71 18.55 -14.18
N ASP A 361 9.38 19.50 -13.31
CA ASP A 361 8.56 19.28 -12.12
C ASP A 361 7.22 18.59 -12.45
N GLN A 362 6.73 17.78 -11.53
CA GLN A 362 5.44 17.06 -11.59
C GLN A 362 5.30 16.07 -12.75
N ARG A 363 6.39 15.81 -13.50
CA ARG A 363 6.36 14.85 -14.60
C ARG A 363 6.17 13.42 -14.08
N VAL A 364 5.34 12.65 -14.77
CA VAL A 364 5.26 11.20 -14.60
C VAL A 364 5.87 10.54 -15.83
N VAL A 365 6.88 9.69 -15.64
CA VAL A 365 7.50 8.89 -16.69
C VAL A 365 7.01 7.46 -16.55
N ARG A 366 6.32 6.93 -17.55
CA ARG A 366 5.79 5.56 -17.51
C ARG A 366 6.88 4.55 -17.86
N ALA A 367 6.70 3.31 -17.40
CA ALA A 367 7.60 2.23 -17.78
C ALA A 367 7.58 2.04 -19.31
N GLY A 368 8.75 2.03 -19.94
CA GLY A 368 8.88 1.91 -21.40
C GLY A 368 8.85 3.23 -22.18
N GLU A 369 8.49 4.36 -21.57
CA GLU A 369 8.73 5.67 -22.18
C GLU A 369 10.24 5.96 -22.17
N ARG A 370 10.79 6.25 -23.35
CA ARG A 370 12.20 6.59 -23.55
C ARG A 370 12.43 8.09 -23.55
#